data_AF-A0A9D6M6A8-F1
#
_entry.id   AF-A0A9D6M6A8-F1
#
_cell.length_a   1.000
_cell.length_b   1.000
_cell.length_c   1.000
_cell.angle_alpha   90.00
_cell.angle_beta   90.00
_cell.angle_gamma   90.00
#
_symmetry.space_group_name_H-M   'P 1'
#
loop_
_entity.id
_entity.type
_entity.pdbx_description
1 polymer ?
#
loop_
_entity_poly.entity_id
_entity_poly.type
_entity_poly.pdbx_seq_one_letter_code
_entity_poly.pdbx_strand_id
1 'polypeptide(L)' 'QGDKLEINDLANQLKAGDSLTIKNVAKGKEIKVKHGFSQRQVDIILAGGLLNFTKGQAA' A
#
# COMPACT_ATOMS: atom_id res chain seq x y z
N GLN A 1 -21.25 -9.86 -2.90
CA GLN A 1 -20.31 -9.24 -3.86
C GLN A 1 -20.79 -7.81 -4.10
N GLY A 2 -19.91 -6.79 -4.09
CA GLY A 2 -20.33 -5.38 -4.19
C GLY A 2 -19.79 -4.44 -3.10
N ASP A 3 -18.96 -4.94 -2.19
CA ASP A 3 -18.31 -4.09 -1.20
C ASP A 3 -17.23 -3.22 -1.86
N LYS A 4 -17.33 -1.89 -1.69
CA LYS A 4 -16.31 -0.94 -2.10
C LYS A 4 -15.30 -0.79 -0.97
N LEU A 5 -14.05 -1.13 -1.23
CA LEU A 5 -12.93 -0.97 -0.31
C LEU A 5 -12.08 0.22 -0.76
N GLU A 6 -11.71 1.05 0.19
CA GLU A 6 -10.89 2.23 0.01
C GLU A 6 -9.70 2.13 0.96
N ILE A 7 -8.51 2.46 0.46
CA ILE A 7 -7.29 2.55 1.28
C ILE A 7 -6.85 4.00 1.22
N ASN A 8 -7.06 4.72 2.31
CA ASN A 8 -6.64 6.10 2.42
C ASN A 8 -5.13 6.17 2.67
N ASP A 9 -4.46 7.09 2.00
CA ASP A 9 -3.04 7.39 2.25
C ASP A 9 -2.11 6.16 2.20
N LEU A 10 -2.33 5.26 1.23
CA LEU A 10 -1.60 4.01 1.06
C LEU A 10 -0.08 4.21 1.11
N ALA A 11 0.43 5.25 0.47
CA ALA A 11 1.87 5.50 0.37
C ALA A 11 2.51 5.76 1.74
N ASN A 12 1.88 6.56 2.60
CA ASN A 12 2.39 6.81 3.94
C ASN A 12 2.20 5.61 4.85
N GLN A 13 1.07 4.89 4.74
CA GLN A 13 0.84 3.69 5.57
C GLN A 13 1.83 2.56 5.25
N LEU A 14 2.17 2.34 3.97
CA LEU A 14 3.20 1.38 3.58
C LEU A 14 4.60 1.75 4.11
N LYS A 15 4.89 3.05 4.25
CA LYS A 15 6.15 3.54 4.84
C LYS A 15 6.17 3.48 6.37
N ALA A 16 5.02 3.61 7.00
CA ALA A 16 4.91 3.72 8.46
C ALA A 16 5.17 2.39 9.18
N GLY A 17 4.99 1.25 8.52
CA GLY A 17 5.23 -0.05 9.12
C GLY A 17 4.61 -1.19 8.34
N ASP A 18 4.12 -2.20 9.07
CA ASP A 18 3.53 -3.42 8.52
C ASP A 18 2.00 -3.41 8.48
N SER A 19 1.35 -2.28 8.80
CA SER A 19 -0.09 -2.21 9.07
C SER A 19 -0.80 -1.23 8.15
N LEU A 20 -1.89 -1.67 7.53
CA LEU A 20 -2.75 -0.88 6.63
C LEU A 20 -4.18 -0.83 7.15
N THR A 21 -4.85 0.28 6.87
CA THR A 21 -6.27 0.49 7.19
C THR A 21 -7.07 0.53 5.91
N ILE A 22 -7.95 -0.46 5.75
CA ILE A 22 -8.89 -0.57 4.64
C ILE A 22 -10.26 -0.15 5.13
N LYS A 23 -10.84 0.87 4.50
CA LYS A 23 -12.20 1.34 4.77
C LYS A 23 -13.17 0.70 3.78
N ASN A 24 -14.10 -0.10 4.28
CA ASN A 24 -15.25 -0.54 3.52
C ASN A 24 -16.27 0.59 3.45
N VAL A 25 -16.29 1.30 2.33
CA VAL A 25 -17.17 2.44 2.06
C VAL A 25 -18.64 2.01 1.97
N ALA A 26 -18.91 0.78 1.51
CA ALA A 26 -20.27 0.27 1.41
C ALA A 26 -20.91 -0.02 2.78
N LYS A 27 -20.10 -0.33 3.79
CA LYS A 27 -20.56 -0.73 5.14
C LYS A 27 -20.10 0.23 6.25
N GLY A 28 -19.33 1.27 5.93
CA GLY A 28 -18.76 2.23 6.88
C GLY A 28 -17.81 1.60 7.90
N LYS A 29 -17.15 0.47 7.56
CA LYS A 29 -16.28 -0.27 8.49
C LYS A 29 -14.82 -0.09 8.14
N GLU A 30 -13.98 0.11 9.14
CA GLU A 30 -12.53 0.10 8.98
C GLU A 30 -11.96 -1.26 9.38
N ILE A 31 -11.02 -1.76 8.58
CA ILE A 31 -10.38 -3.06 8.73
C ILE A 31 -8.89 -2.80 8.76
N LYS A 32 -8.25 -3.07 9.90
CA LYS A 32 -6.79 -3.06 10.00
C LYS A 32 -6.25 -4.40 9.54
N VAL A 33 -5.35 -4.37 8.56
CA VAL A 33 -4.66 -5.54 8.02
C VAL A 33 -3.16 -5.37 8.16
N LYS A 34 -2.41 -6.48 8.17
CA LYS A 34 -0.96 -6.45 8.15
C LYS A 34 -0.42 -6.92 6.80
N HIS A 35 0.63 -6.27 6.31
CA HIS A 35 1.37 -6.71 5.13
C HIS A 35 2.74 -7.27 5.51
N GLY A 36 3.22 -8.24 4.72
CA GLY A 36 4.55 -8.83 4.86
C GLY A 36 5.62 -8.20 3.96
N PHE A 37 5.37 -7.01 3.40
CA PHE A 37 6.34 -6.38 2.51
C PHE A 37 7.60 -5.93 3.26
N SER A 38 8.75 -6.23 2.67
CA SER A 38 10.03 -5.65 3.07
C SER A 38 10.13 -4.18 2.61
N GLN A 39 11.06 -3.42 3.21
CA GLN A 39 11.30 -2.02 2.83
C GLN A 39 11.53 -1.85 1.33
N ARG A 40 12.37 -2.72 0.74
CA ARG A 40 12.62 -2.71 -0.71
C ARG A 40 11.34 -2.94 -1.53
N GLN A 41 10.45 -3.83 -1.09
CA GLN A 41 9.19 -4.09 -1.79
C GLN A 41 8.24 -2.89 -1.69
N VAL A 42 8.22 -2.22 -0.53
CA VAL A 42 7.49 -0.94 -0.36
C VAL A 42 8.01 0.09 -1.35
N ASP A 43 9.33 0.28 -1.44
CA ASP A 43 9.93 1.27 -2.35
C ASP A 43 9.64 0.94 -3.83
N ILE A 44 9.63 -0.35 -4.19
CA ILE A 44 9.24 -0.83 -5.52
C ILE A 44 7.77 -0.50 -5.84
N ILE A 45 6.86 -0.74 -4.89
CA ILE A 45 5.43 -0.43 -5.06
C ILE A 45 5.24 1.08 -5.21
N LEU A 46 5.93 1.88 -4.39
CA LEU A 46 5.89 3.34 -4.43
C LEU A 46 6.46 3.92 -5.73
N ALA A 47 7.46 3.27 -6.32
CA ALA A 47 8.00 3.64 -7.63
C ALA A 47 7.02 3.29 -8.78
N GLY A 48 5.92 2.58 -8.51
CA GLY A 48 4.98 2.12 -9.54
C GLY A 48 5.44 0.83 -10.25
N GLY A 49 6.34 0.07 -9.64
CA GLY A 49 6.80 -1.21 -10.15
C GLY A 49 8.32 -1.36 -10.16
N LEU A 50 8.79 -2.61 -10.33
CA LEU A 50 10.22 -2.94 -10.25
C LEU A 50 11.05 -2.20 -11.31
N LEU A 51 10.53 -2.08 -12.53
CA LEU A 51 11.22 -1.40 -13.62
C LEU A 51 11.43 0.10 -13.32
N ASN A 52 10.44 0.76 -12.72
CA ASN A 52 10.56 2.16 -12.34
C ASN A 52 11.54 2.35 -11.19
N PHE A 53 11.52 1.43 -10.22
CA PHE A 53 12.47 1.42 -9.12
C PHE A 53 13.92 1.27 -9.62
N THR A 54 14.19 0.32 -10.53
CA THR A 54 15.53 0.12 -11.07
C THR A 54 15.98 1.28 -11.95
N LYS A 55 15.08 1.86 -12.76
CA LYS A 55 15.37 3.06 -13.56
C LYS A 55 15.72 4.27 -12.70
N GLY A 56 15.07 4.44 -11.54
CA GLY A 56 15.37 5.52 -10.60
C GLY A 56 16.69 5.34 -9.83
N GLN A 57 17.16 4.10 -9.66
CA GLN A 57 18.45 3.79 -9.03
C GLN A 57 19.64 3.83 -9.98
N ALA A 58 19.41 3.69 -11.29
CA ALA A 58 20.44 3.72 -12.31
C ALA A 58 20.82 5.15 -12.77
N ALA A 59 20.31 6.18 -12.08
CA ALA A 59 20.55 7.59 -12.37
C ALA A 59 21.69 8.15 -11.51
#